data_AF-A0A077RAC9-F1
#
_entry.id   AF-A0A077RAC9-F1
#
_cell.length_a   1.000
_cell.length_b   1.000
_cell.length_c   1.000
_cell.angle_alpha   90.00
_cell.angle_beta   90.00
_cell.angle_gamma   90.00
#
_symmetry.space_group_name_H-M   'P 1'
#
loop_
_entity.id
_entity.type
_entity.pdbx_description
1 polymer ?
#
loop_
_entity_poly.entity_id
_entity_poly.type
_entity_poly.pdbx_seq_one_letter_code
_entity_poly.pdbx_strand_id
1 'polypeptide(L)'
;MASTSIVALRTAKRQLRRSMAQTLSAIHSEEIAEQSQKVAEQVLKSQTYARARSISVYIHMDTGEVITDQICRSILKAGKKLYVPLFASPCQPATATGPTVSAAPVDVKTEFATDMVMVRLRDVEEYEGMISNRWGIREPPLTYADGTIREEGE
;
A
#
# COMPACT_ATOMS: atom_id res chain seq x y z
N MET A 1 19.85 -31.24 -1.94
CA MET A 1 20.56 -30.12 -2.64
C MET A 1 19.61 -28.97 -2.98
N ALA A 2 18.51 -29.19 -3.72
CA ALA A 2 17.55 -28.12 -4.05
C ALA A 2 16.85 -27.48 -2.82
N SER A 3 16.49 -28.29 -1.82
CA SER A 3 15.88 -27.81 -0.56
C SER A 3 16.80 -26.88 0.24
N THR A 4 18.08 -27.20 0.31
CA THR A 4 19.12 -26.38 0.97
C THR A 4 19.27 -25.02 0.28
N SER A 5 19.17 -24.97 -1.06
CA SER A 5 19.21 -23.72 -1.84
C SER A 5 18.02 -22.79 -1.55
N ILE A 6 16.80 -23.33 -1.45
CA ILE A 6 15.61 -22.53 -1.10
C ILE A 6 15.73 -21.93 0.31
N VAL A 7 16.23 -22.70 1.28
CA VAL A 7 16.45 -22.24 2.66
C VAL A 7 17.53 -21.16 2.71
N ALA A 8 18.64 -21.34 1.98
CA ALA A 8 19.70 -20.34 1.86
C ALA A 8 19.17 -19.03 1.23
N LEU A 9 18.40 -19.13 0.14
CA LEU A 9 17.78 -17.98 -0.53
C LEU A 9 16.80 -17.23 0.39
N ARG A 10 15.94 -17.94 1.11
CA ARG A 10 15.01 -17.33 2.09
C ARG A 10 15.77 -16.60 3.19
N THR A 11 16.86 -17.19 3.67
CA THR A 11 17.72 -16.59 4.70
C THR A 11 18.42 -15.33 4.18
N ALA A 12 18.98 -15.38 2.98
CA ALA A 12 19.61 -14.22 2.34
C ALA A 12 18.61 -13.07 2.12
N LYS A 13 17.39 -13.36 1.61
CA LYS A 13 16.33 -12.35 1.48
C LYS A 13 15.94 -11.74 2.83
N ARG A 14 15.86 -12.54 3.89
CA ARG A 14 15.55 -12.06 5.25
C ARG A 14 16.66 -11.15 5.78
N GLN A 15 17.92 -11.52 5.60
CA GLN A 15 19.08 -10.69 5.99
C GLN A 15 19.08 -9.35 5.25
N LEU A 16 18.85 -9.38 3.93
CA LEU A 16 18.76 -8.15 3.12
C LEU A 16 17.62 -7.25 3.60
N ARG A 17 16.40 -7.79 3.77
CA ARG A 17 15.26 -6.99 4.27
C ARG A 17 15.52 -6.35 5.62
N ARG A 18 16.19 -7.08 6.54
CA ARG A 18 16.57 -6.53 7.85
C ARG A 18 17.54 -5.37 7.70
N SER A 19 18.58 -5.54 6.87
CA SER A 19 19.56 -4.48 6.60
C SER A 19 18.92 -3.24 5.98
N MET A 20 18.02 -3.44 5.00
CA MET A 20 17.26 -2.35 4.39
C MET A 20 16.33 -1.66 5.37
N ALA A 21 15.59 -2.41 6.20
CA ALA A 21 14.72 -1.82 7.23
C ALA A 21 15.52 -0.96 8.21
N GLN A 22 16.71 -1.41 8.64
CA GLN A 22 17.60 -0.61 9.49
C GLN A 22 18.07 0.66 8.79
N THR A 23 18.46 0.56 7.53
CA THR A 23 18.90 1.71 6.73
C THR A 23 17.78 2.72 6.55
N LEU A 24 16.59 2.28 6.13
CA LEU A 24 15.41 3.11 5.91
C LEU A 24 14.91 3.76 7.20
N SER A 25 15.01 3.06 8.35
CA SER A 25 14.63 3.63 9.65
C SER A 25 15.52 4.77 10.13
N ALA A 26 16.72 4.92 9.54
CA ALA A 26 17.64 5.99 9.86
C ALA A 26 17.46 7.23 8.96
N ILE A 27 16.63 7.16 7.92
CA ILE A 27 16.42 8.27 6.99
C ILE A 27 15.39 9.23 7.60
N HIS A 28 15.71 10.53 7.61
CA HIS A 28 14.80 11.57 8.07
C HIS A 28 13.64 11.80 7.10
N SER A 29 12.48 12.18 7.62
CA SER A 29 11.28 12.43 6.82
C SER A 29 11.48 13.54 5.76
N GLU A 30 12.31 14.54 6.05
CA GLU A 30 12.67 15.59 5.09
C GLU A 30 13.43 15.02 3.87
N GLU A 31 14.38 14.12 4.11
CA GLU A 31 15.12 13.45 3.03
C GLU A 31 14.20 12.55 2.21
N ILE A 32 13.28 11.83 2.87
CA ILE A 32 12.24 11.05 2.18
C ILE A 32 11.41 11.97 1.28
N ALA A 33 10.96 13.12 1.78
CA ALA A 33 10.17 14.06 1.00
C ALA A 33 10.94 14.60 -0.21
N GLU A 34 12.20 15.01 -0.03
CA GLU A 34 13.05 15.53 -1.12
C GLU A 34 13.29 14.47 -2.20
N GLN A 35 13.64 13.24 -1.79
CA GLN A 35 13.87 12.15 -2.72
C GLN A 35 12.56 11.71 -3.41
N SER A 36 11.45 11.73 -2.69
CA SER A 36 10.13 11.41 -3.26
C SER A 36 9.72 12.39 -4.35
N GLN A 37 10.00 13.69 -4.15
CA GLN A 37 9.78 14.70 -5.19
C GLN A 37 10.60 14.40 -6.45
N LYS A 38 11.90 14.07 -6.30
CA LYS A 38 12.77 13.72 -7.44
C LYS A 38 12.25 12.49 -8.18
N VAL A 39 11.80 11.47 -7.45
CA VAL A 39 11.19 10.26 -8.03
C VAL A 39 9.92 10.61 -8.80
N ALA A 40 9.01 11.38 -8.18
CA ALA A 40 7.76 11.79 -8.81
C ALA A 40 8.01 12.60 -10.10
N GLU A 41 8.97 13.53 -10.09
CA GLU A 41 9.35 14.28 -11.28
C GLU A 41 9.84 13.38 -12.41
N GLN A 42 10.70 12.40 -12.10
CA GLN A 42 11.21 11.46 -13.11
C GLN A 42 10.08 10.59 -13.68
N VAL A 43 9.20 10.06 -12.83
CA VAL A 43 8.05 9.26 -13.25
C VAL A 43 7.13 10.07 -14.16
N LEU A 44 6.77 11.28 -13.75
CA LEU A 44 5.84 12.16 -14.49
C LEU A 44 6.43 12.69 -15.80
N LYS A 45 7.76 12.85 -15.88
CA LYS A 45 8.47 13.21 -17.13
C LYS A 45 8.65 12.03 -18.09
N SER A 46 8.40 10.80 -17.65
CA SER A 46 8.66 9.60 -18.46
C SER A 46 7.65 9.42 -19.61
N GLN A 47 8.13 8.86 -20.72
CA GLN A 47 7.27 8.50 -21.85
C GLN A 47 6.24 7.42 -21.49
N THR A 48 6.60 6.52 -20.55
CA THR A 48 5.72 5.48 -20.02
C THR A 48 4.50 6.10 -19.35
N TYR A 49 4.69 7.07 -18.45
CA TYR A 49 3.60 7.81 -17.83
C TYR A 49 2.75 8.58 -18.86
N ALA A 50 3.42 9.26 -19.79
CA ALA A 50 2.73 10.04 -20.82
C ALA A 50 1.75 9.18 -21.65
N ARG A 51 2.18 7.97 -22.04
CA ARG A 51 1.38 7.02 -22.85
C ARG A 51 0.36 6.22 -22.04
N ALA A 52 0.59 6.01 -20.74
CA ALA A 52 -0.30 5.22 -19.91
C ALA A 52 -1.69 5.87 -19.78
N ARG A 53 -2.74 5.06 -19.91
CA ARG A 53 -4.14 5.48 -19.72
C ARG A 53 -4.71 5.04 -18.37
N SER A 54 -4.22 3.90 -17.90
CA SER A 54 -4.53 3.28 -16.62
C SER A 54 -3.22 3.05 -15.87
N ILE A 55 -3.17 3.46 -14.61
CA ILE A 55 -1.96 3.43 -13.79
C ILE A 55 -2.33 2.93 -12.40
N SER A 56 -1.58 1.92 -11.95
CA SER A 56 -1.67 1.34 -10.62
C SER A 56 -0.56 1.93 -9.74
N VAL A 57 -0.93 2.47 -8.57
CA VAL A 57 0.02 3.10 -7.64
C VAL A 57 -0.27 2.62 -6.22
N TYR A 58 0.77 2.23 -5.49
CA TYR A 58 0.63 1.92 -4.06
C TYR A 58 0.46 3.21 -3.25
N ILE A 59 -0.27 3.11 -2.14
CA ILE A 59 -0.39 4.21 -1.20
C ILE A 59 0.73 4.07 -0.16
N HIS A 60 1.58 5.09 -0.09
CA HIS A 60 2.75 5.08 0.78
C HIS A 60 2.37 4.91 2.26
N MET A 61 3.20 4.19 3.00
CA MET A 61 3.17 4.13 4.48
C MET A 61 3.90 5.34 5.08
N ASP A 62 3.69 5.61 6.37
CA ASP A 62 4.26 6.78 7.07
C ASP A 62 5.80 6.84 7.07
N THR A 63 6.49 5.70 6.92
CA THR A 63 7.96 5.64 7.01
C THR A 63 8.56 4.65 6.03
N GLY A 64 9.79 4.94 5.57
CA GLY A 64 10.61 4.01 4.79
C GLY A 64 10.18 3.79 3.34
N GLU A 65 9.17 4.51 2.85
CA GLU A 65 8.66 4.42 1.48
C GLU A 65 8.73 5.77 0.77
N VAL A 66 8.65 5.74 -0.57
CA VAL A 66 8.52 6.94 -1.38
C VAL A 66 7.11 7.49 -1.21
N ILE A 67 6.98 8.79 -0.94
CA ILE A 67 5.70 9.48 -0.85
C ILE A 67 5.09 9.59 -2.26
N THR A 68 4.00 8.87 -2.50
CA THR A 68 3.37 8.76 -3.83
C THR A 68 2.29 9.81 -4.11
N ASP A 69 2.01 10.72 -3.17
CA ASP A 69 0.89 11.67 -3.25
C ASP A 69 0.90 12.56 -4.48
N GLN A 70 2.08 13.06 -4.87
CA GLN A 70 2.21 13.91 -6.05
C GLN A 70 1.86 13.13 -7.33
N ILE A 71 2.26 11.86 -7.40
CA ILE A 71 2.00 10.99 -8.54
C ILE A 71 0.50 10.72 -8.64
N CYS A 72 -0.14 10.30 -7.55
CA CYS A 72 -1.59 10.04 -7.50
C CYS A 72 -2.41 11.27 -7.92
N ARG A 73 -2.12 12.43 -7.33
CA ARG A 73 -2.79 13.69 -7.69
C ARG A 73 -2.60 14.06 -9.17
N SER A 74 -1.40 13.85 -9.71
CA SER A 74 -1.09 14.17 -11.11
C SER A 74 -1.82 13.24 -12.08
N ILE A 75 -1.94 11.95 -11.76
CA ILE A 75 -2.71 10.97 -12.55
C ILE A 75 -4.18 11.40 -12.64
N LEU A 76 -4.78 11.69 -11.49
CA LEU A 76 -6.19 12.08 -11.39
C LEU A 76 -6.46 13.41 -12.10
N LYS A 77 -5.62 14.43 -11.89
CA LYS A 77 -5.73 15.73 -12.58
C LYS A 77 -5.56 15.62 -14.10
N ALA A 78 -4.77 14.66 -14.57
CA ALA A 78 -4.59 14.39 -15.99
C ALA A 78 -5.75 13.58 -16.61
N GLY A 79 -6.76 13.20 -15.83
CA GLY A 79 -7.91 12.40 -16.28
C GLY A 79 -7.55 10.95 -16.64
N LYS A 80 -6.40 10.45 -16.17
CA LYS A 80 -6.00 9.04 -16.33
C LYS A 80 -6.68 8.20 -15.26
N LYS A 81 -6.90 6.90 -15.52
CA LYS A 81 -7.45 6.00 -14.50
C LYS A 81 -6.38 5.67 -13.47
N LEU A 82 -6.64 5.99 -12.21
CA LEU A 82 -5.80 5.61 -11.07
C LEU A 82 -6.42 4.41 -10.37
N TYR A 83 -5.62 3.37 -10.17
CA TYR A 83 -5.97 2.22 -9.35
C TYR A 83 -5.04 2.14 -8.15
N VAL A 84 -5.60 1.85 -6.97
CA VAL A 84 -4.85 1.74 -5.70
C VAL A 84 -5.15 0.38 -5.06
N PRO A 85 -4.20 -0.20 -4.32
CA PRO A 85 -4.41 -1.48 -3.69
C PRO A 85 -5.50 -1.37 -2.62
N LEU A 86 -6.41 -2.34 -2.65
CA LEU A 86 -7.35 -2.62 -1.59
C LEU A 86 -7.15 -4.08 -1.20
N PHE A 87 -6.81 -4.32 0.06
CA PHE A 87 -6.69 -5.69 0.55
C PHE A 87 -8.09 -6.27 0.64
N ALA A 88 -8.35 -7.32 -0.15
CA ALA A 88 -9.63 -7.98 -0.24
C ALA A 88 -9.83 -8.89 0.98
N SER A 89 -9.82 -8.34 2.19
CA SER A 89 -10.56 -8.80 3.37
C SER A 89 -10.22 -7.92 4.58
N PRO A 90 -11.20 -7.33 5.27
CA PRO A 90 -11.10 -7.29 6.72
C PRO A 90 -11.21 -8.74 7.19
N CYS A 91 -10.11 -9.33 7.66
CA CYS A 91 -10.26 -10.49 8.54
C CYS A 91 -11.20 -10.02 9.66
N GLN A 92 -12.43 -10.54 9.71
CA GLN A 92 -13.29 -10.33 10.86
C GLN A 92 -12.42 -10.66 12.09
N PRO A 93 -12.35 -9.79 13.12
CA PRO A 93 -11.71 -10.21 14.35
C PRO A 93 -12.43 -11.49 14.76
N ALA A 94 -11.70 -12.59 14.87
CA ALA A 94 -12.27 -13.88 15.24
C ALA A 94 -13.19 -13.63 16.45
N THR A 95 -14.49 -13.83 16.28
CA THR A 95 -15.45 -13.71 17.38
C THR A 95 -14.97 -14.65 18.47
N ALA A 96 -14.55 -14.07 19.61
CA ALA A 96 -14.13 -14.83 20.75
C ALA A 96 -15.35 -15.57 21.31
N THR A 97 -15.57 -16.81 20.88
CA THR A 97 -16.52 -17.73 21.51
C THR A 97 -15.84 -18.33 22.74
N GLY A 98 -15.76 -17.56 23.83
CA GLY A 98 -15.20 -18.02 25.09
C GLY A 98 -15.48 -17.02 26.22
N PRO A 99 -15.71 -17.48 27.46
CA PRO A 99 -16.12 -16.62 28.56
C PRO A 99 -14.99 -15.67 28.97
N THR A 100 -15.37 -14.41 29.16
CA THR A 100 -14.54 -13.26 29.54
C THR A 100 -13.63 -13.57 30.73
N VAL A 101 -12.32 -13.54 30.50
CA VAL A 101 -11.33 -13.27 31.54
C VAL A 101 -10.35 -12.22 31.06
N SER A 102 -10.23 -11.13 31.83
CA SER A 102 -9.21 -10.10 31.62
C SER A 102 -7.82 -10.70 31.87
N ALA A 103 -6.92 -10.50 30.91
CA ALA A 103 -5.45 -10.58 30.99
C ALA A 103 -4.80 -11.58 30.02
N ALA A 104 -4.55 -11.13 28.79
CA ALA A 104 -3.36 -11.39 27.96
C ALA A 104 -3.54 -10.65 26.63
N PRO A 105 -2.51 -10.01 26.05
CA PRO A 105 -2.58 -9.58 24.66
C PRO A 105 -2.50 -10.86 23.83
N VAL A 106 -3.65 -11.42 23.48
CA VAL A 106 -3.73 -12.53 22.54
C VAL A 106 -3.27 -11.96 21.20
N ASP A 107 -2.12 -12.44 20.74
CA ASP A 107 -1.52 -12.10 19.46
C ASP A 107 -2.45 -12.60 18.36
N VAL A 108 -3.46 -11.79 18.02
CA VAL A 108 -4.38 -12.06 16.91
C VAL A 108 -3.53 -11.89 15.66
N LYS A 109 -2.90 -13.00 15.22
CA LYS A 109 -2.30 -13.12 13.90
C LYS A 109 -3.37 -12.71 12.91
N THR A 110 -3.27 -11.47 12.44
CA THR A 110 -4.09 -11.11 11.32
C THR A 110 -3.44 -11.73 10.10
N GLU A 111 -4.11 -12.73 9.53
CA GLU A 111 -3.76 -13.17 8.20
C GLU A 111 -4.09 -12.03 7.24
N PHE A 112 -3.05 -11.50 6.61
CA PHE A 112 -3.23 -10.64 5.45
C PHE A 112 -3.94 -11.49 4.40
N ALA A 113 -5.05 -10.99 3.85
CA ALA A 113 -5.64 -11.59 2.67
C ALA A 113 -4.54 -11.72 1.62
N THR A 114 -4.34 -12.93 1.08
CA THR A 114 -3.34 -13.15 0.03
C THR A 114 -3.72 -12.38 -1.25
N ASP A 115 -5.00 -12.03 -1.37
CA ASP A 115 -5.57 -11.38 -2.53
C ASP A 115 -5.68 -9.86 -2.30
N MET A 116 -4.93 -9.11 -3.10
CA MET A 116 -4.96 -7.65 -3.19
C MET A 116 -5.63 -7.30 -4.51
N VAL A 117 -6.72 -6.53 -4.47
CA VAL A 117 -7.40 -6.03 -5.68
C VAL A 117 -7.04 -4.57 -5.90
N MET A 118 -6.72 -4.20 -7.14
CA MET A 118 -6.46 -2.82 -7.50
C MET A 118 -7.79 -2.16 -7.82
N VAL A 119 -8.22 -1.16 -7.04
CA VAL A 119 -9.53 -0.52 -7.21
C VAL A 119 -9.40 0.90 -7.72
N ARG A 120 -10.33 1.30 -8.58
CA ARG A 120 -10.29 2.62 -9.23
C ARG A 120 -10.73 3.75 -8.31
N LEU A 121 -9.94 4.83 -8.31
CA LEU A 121 -10.32 6.14 -7.78
C LEU A 121 -10.89 7.04 -8.90
N ARG A 122 -11.87 7.89 -8.54
CA ARG A 122 -12.58 8.78 -9.47
C ARG A 122 -11.94 10.17 -9.55
N ASP A 123 -11.53 10.73 -8.42
CA ASP A 123 -11.03 12.09 -8.34
C ASP A 123 -10.07 12.31 -7.16
N VAL A 124 -9.55 13.54 -7.07
CA VAL A 124 -8.59 13.95 -6.04
C VAL A 124 -9.25 14.06 -4.67
N GLU A 125 -10.53 14.41 -4.60
CA GLU A 125 -11.25 14.59 -3.33
C GLU A 125 -11.42 13.23 -2.63
N GLU A 126 -11.77 12.20 -3.40
CA GLU A 126 -11.80 10.82 -2.93
C GLU A 126 -10.44 10.35 -2.43
N TYR A 127 -9.36 10.67 -3.15
CA TYR A 127 -8.01 10.30 -2.76
C TYR A 127 -7.58 10.95 -1.43
N GLU A 128 -7.83 12.27 -1.27
CA GLU A 128 -7.48 13.00 -0.05
C GLU A 128 -8.40 12.62 1.13
N GLY A 129 -9.62 12.14 0.86
CA GLY A 129 -10.59 11.69 1.85
C GLY A 129 -10.41 10.25 2.33
N MET A 130 -9.45 9.48 1.80
CA MET A 130 -9.21 8.10 2.24
C MET A 130 -8.79 8.04 3.71
N ILE A 131 -9.39 7.11 4.45
CA ILE A 131 -9.12 6.91 5.87
C ILE A 131 -8.01 5.86 6.02
N SER A 132 -7.10 6.07 6.96
CA SER A 132 -6.08 5.09 7.29
C SER A 132 -6.66 3.87 8.01
N ASN A 133 -6.23 2.68 7.61
CA ASN A 133 -6.51 1.45 8.32
C ASN A 133 -5.62 1.32 9.58
N ARG A 134 -5.73 0.19 10.28
CA ARG A 134 -4.94 -0.11 11.50
C ARG A 134 -3.42 -0.10 11.31
N TRP A 135 -2.93 -0.13 10.07
CA TRP A 135 -1.51 -0.08 9.73
C TRP A 135 -1.05 1.31 9.27
N GLY A 136 -1.92 2.32 9.38
CA GLY A 136 -1.64 3.69 8.95
C GLY A 136 -1.83 3.93 7.45
N ILE A 137 -2.09 2.88 6.66
CA ILE A 137 -2.22 2.97 5.20
C ILE A 137 -3.60 3.51 4.85
N ARG A 138 -3.66 4.60 4.07
CA ARG A 138 -4.91 5.14 3.53
C ARG A 138 -5.49 4.19 2.48
N GLU A 139 -6.75 3.81 2.68
CA GLU A 139 -7.44 2.88 1.79
C GLU A 139 -8.81 3.42 1.39
N PRO A 140 -9.25 3.17 0.14
CA PRO A 140 -10.60 3.51 -0.27
C PRO A 140 -11.61 2.48 0.28
N PRO A 141 -12.87 2.87 0.52
CA PRO A 141 -13.94 1.92 0.84
C PRO A 141 -14.23 0.99 -0.34
N LEU A 142 -14.82 -0.19 -0.11
CA LEU A 142 -15.14 -1.18 -1.16
C LEU A 142 -16.11 -0.65 -2.24
N THR A 143 -16.97 0.30 -1.88
CA THR A 143 -17.95 0.91 -2.78
C THR A 143 -17.67 2.41 -2.92
N TYR A 144 -18.14 2.98 -4.03
CA TYR A 144 -18.23 4.42 -4.17
C TYR A 144 -19.33 5.01 -3.27
N ALA A 145 -19.36 6.34 -3.13
CA ALA A 145 -20.36 7.05 -2.32
C ALA A 145 -21.80 6.86 -2.84
N ASP A 146 -21.97 6.53 -4.12
CA ASP A 146 -23.25 6.21 -4.76
C ASP A 146 -23.71 4.75 -4.55
N GLY A 147 -22.93 3.94 -3.81
CA GLY A 147 -23.21 2.53 -3.54
C GLY A 147 -22.78 1.57 -4.65
N THR A 148 -22.21 2.05 -5.76
CA THR A 148 -21.69 1.18 -6.82
C THR A 148 -20.36 0.55 -6.43
N ILE A 149 -20.12 -0.68 -6.92
CA ILE A 149 -18.86 -1.40 -6.69
C ILE A 149 -17.74 -0.73 -7.50
N ARG A 150 -16.53 -0.70 -6.94
CA ARG A 150 -15.36 -0.15 -7.63
C ARG A 150 -14.96 -0.98 -8.85
N GLU A 151 -14.54 -0.29 -9.90
CA GLU A 151 -13.89 -0.94 -11.05
C GLU A 151 -12.55 -1.52 -10.59
N GLU A 152 -12.37 -2.82 -10.79
CA GLU A 152 -11.09 -3.50 -10.58
C GLU A 152 -10.15 -3.22 -11.76
N GLY A 153 -8.87 -3.02 -11.46
CA GLY A 153 -7.81 -2.86 -12.45
C GLY A 153 -7.09 -4.19 -12.67
N GLU A 154 -6.97 -4.59 -13.94
CA GLU A 154 -6.07 -5.67 -14.38
C GLU A 154 -4.63 -5.18 -14.59
#